data_AF-B4ENS8-F1
#
_entry.id   AF-B4ENS8-F1
#
_cell.length_a   1.000
_cell.length_b   1.000
_cell.length_c   1.000
_cell.angle_alpha   90.00
_cell.angle_beta   90.00
_cell.angle_gamma   90.00
#
_symmetry.space_group_name_H-M   'P 1'
#
loop_
_entity.id
_entity.type
_entity.pdbx_description
1 polymer ?
#
loop_
_entity_poly.entity_id
_entity_poly.type
_entity_poly.pdbx_seq_one_letter_code
_entity_poly.pdbx_strand_id
1 'polypeptide(L)'
;MNFPALLSRGQCVAAAAGAAAIGALAAGAVAFFGGYHAGALAGDAKVAKLERQYADGARDAVEQARIKERAETQRAAALAGDLFAEKARHALESDELKRRIASVTSQYRPAPDAPLQDLPRCVFTAGFVRVWNAAAGADGVPATSAAAGAVAPARADDALDSGVRQDDILAHHVDASRRSRDIESQLNKLIDYIEGEKQ
;
A
#
# COMPACT_ATOMS: atom_id res chain seq x y z
N MET A 1 -93.02 36.23 -32.88
CA MET A 1 -92.74 36.75 -34.23
C MET A 1 -91.60 35.93 -34.81
N ASN A 2 -91.93 34.98 -35.70
CA ASN A 2 -90.96 34.08 -36.33
C ASN A 2 -90.33 34.78 -37.54
N PHE A 3 -89.01 34.93 -37.52
CA PHE A 3 -88.22 35.29 -38.70
C PHE A 3 -87.65 34.00 -39.31
N PRO A 4 -88.02 33.61 -40.55
CA PRO A 4 -87.30 32.58 -41.28
C PRO A 4 -86.26 33.28 -42.16
N ALA A 5 -85.01 33.36 -41.69
CA ALA A 5 -83.91 33.61 -42.62
C ALA A 5 -83.65 32.31 -43.39
N LEU A 6 -84.30 32.17 -44.56
CA LEU A 6 -83.98 31.14 -45.55
C LEU A 6 -82.55 31.36 -46.04
N LEU A 7 -81.60 30.65 -45.43
CA LEU A 7 -80.28 30.47 -46.01
C LEU A 7 -80.42 29.66 -47.29
N SER A 8 -79.95 30.23 -48.40
CA SER A 8 -79.82 29.50 -49.67
C SER A 8 -78.97 28.25 -49.46
N ARG A 9 -79.30 27.14 -50.15
CA ARG A 9 -78.57 25.86 -50.08
C ARG A 9 -77.05 26.04 -50.19
N GLY A 10 -76.57 27.03 -50.95
CA GLY A 10 -75.13 27.34 -51.06
C GLY A 10 -74.50 27.96 -49.81
N GLN A 11 -75.24 28.76 -49.04
CA GLN A 11 -74.75 29.39 -47.80
C GLN A 11 -74.68 28.41 -46.62
N CYS A 12 -75.61 27.45 -46.53
CA CYS A 12 -75.53 26.37 -45.55
C CYS A 12 -74.33 25.44 -45.80
N VAL A 13 -74.02 25.14 -47.06
CA VAL A 13 -72.86 24.31 -47.42
C VAL A 13 -71.55 25.04 -47.11
N ALA A 14 -71.46 26.34 -47.40
CA ALA A 14 -70.28 27.14 -47.05
C ALA A 14 -70.07 27.25 -45.53
N ALA A 15 -71.14 27.46 -44.75
CA ALA A 15 -71.06 27.50 -43.30
C ALA A 15 -70.68 26.13 -42.69
N ALA A 16 -71.23 25.04 -43.22
CA ALA A 16 -70.89 23.68 -42.79
C ALA A 16 -69.42 23.32 -43.12
N ALA A 17 -68.93 23.70 -44.30
CA ALA A 17 -67.54 23.51 -44.70
C ALA A 17 -66.58 24.35 -43.83
N GLY A 18 -66.93 25.60 -43.51
CA GLY A 18 -66.16 26.45 -42.61
C GLY A 18 -66.09 25.91 -41.18
N ALA A 19 -67.22 25.44 -40.63
CA ALA A 19 -67.26 24.82 -39.31
C ALA A 19 -66.45 23.51 -39.26
N ALA A 20 -66.51 22.69 -40.32
CA ALA A 20 -65.70 21.48 -40.44
C ALA A 20 -64.19 21.78 -40.51
N ALA A 21 -63.79 22.83 -41.25
CA ALA A 21 -62.40 23.25 -41.33
C ALA A 21 -61.87 23.77 -39.99
N ILE A 22 -62.65 24.57 -39.27
CA ILE A 22 -62.29 25.05 -37.92
C ILE A 22 -62.21 23.88 -36.92
N GLY A 23 -63.16 22.94 -36.98
CA GLY A 23 -63.15 21.72 -36.17
C GLY A 23 -61.91 20.86 -36.42
N ALA A 24 -61.50 20.70 -37.69
CA ALA A 24 -60.29 19.97 -38.06
C ALA A 24 -59.01 20.68 -37.58
N LEU A 25 -58.94 22.01 -37.66
CA LEU A 25 -57.81 22.80 -37.15
C LEU A 25 -57.72 22.74 -35.63
N ALA A 26 -58.85 22.86 -34.92
CA ALA A 26 -58.90 22.74 -33.47
C ALA A 26 -58.51 21.33 -32.99
N ALA A 27 -59.02 20.29 -33.65
CA ALA A 27 -58.65 18.90 -33.36
C ALA A 27 -57.16 18.64 -33.64
N GLY A 28 -56.62 19.18 -34.75
CA GLY A 28 -55.20 19.10 -35.08
C GLY A 28 -54.31 19.81 -34.06
N ALA A 29 -54.71 20.99 -33.59
CA ALA A 29 -53.98 21.73 -32.55
C ALA A 29 -53.97 20.97 -31.22
N VAL A 30 -55.14 20.45 -30.77
CA VAL A 30 -55.22 19.65 -29.54
C VAL A 30 -54.39 18.37 -29.64
N ALA A 31 -54.43 17.68 -30.79
CA ALA A 31 -53.61 16.50 -31.03
C ALA A 31 -52.11 16.83 -31.04
N PHE A 32 -51.71 17.95 -31.65
CA PHE A 32 -50.32 18.40 -31.70
C PHE A 32 -49.78 18.78 -30.31
N PHE A 33 -50.49 19.61 -29.55
CA PHE A 33 -50.08 19.99 -28.19
C PHE A 33 -50.10 18.78 -27.24
N GLY A 34 -51.12 17.93 -27.32
CA GLY A 34 -51.20 16.70 -26.52
C GLY A 34 -50.05 15.74 -26.83
N GLY A 35 -49.72 15.54 -28.12
CA GLY A 35 -48.59 14.74 -28.57
C GLY A 35 -47.24 15.33 -28.17
N TYR A 36 -47.07 16.66 -28.27
CA TYR A 36 -45.86 17.36 -27.86
C TYR A 36 -45.62 17.25 -26.35
N HIS A 37 -46.65 17.48 -25.51
CA HIS A 37 -46.54 17.33 -24.07
C HIS A 37 -46.29 15.88 -23.65
N ALA A 38 -46.97 14.91 -24.26
CA ALA A 38 -46.73 13.49 -23.98
C ALA A 38 -45.30 13.08 -24.38
N GLY A 39 -44.81 13.57 -25.53
CA GLY A 39 -43.44 13.36 -26.00
C GLY A 39 -42.39 14.01 -25.10
N ALA A 40 -42.62 15.24 -24.66
CA ALA A 40 -41.74 15.96 -23.74
C ALA A 40 -41.64 15.22 -22.39
N LEU A 41 -42.76 14.84 -21.79
CA LEU A 41 -42.78 14.07 -20.53
C LEU A 41 -42.09 12.71 -20.68
N ALA A 42 -42.29 12.00 -21.79
CA ALA A 42 -41.61 10.74 -22.06
C ALA A 42 -40.10 10.94 -22.28
N GLY A 43 -39.69 12.05 -22.88
CA GLY A 43 -38.29 12.46 -23.04
C GLY A 43 -37.63 12.74 -21.68
N ASP A 44 -38.23 13.61 -20.88
CA ASP A 44 -37.75 13.97 -19.54
C ASP A 44 -37.65 12.74 -18.63
N ALA A 45 -38.64 11.83 -18.70
CA ALA A 45 -38.61 10.57 -17.96
C ALA A 45 -37.44 9.66 -18.39
N LYS A 46 -37.11 9.62 -19.69
CA LYS A 46 -35.96 8.86 -20.19
C LYS A 46 -34.63 9.49 -19.78
N VAL A 47 -34.50 10.81 -19.85
CA VAL A 47 -33.32 11.55 -19.40
C VAL A 47 -33.11 11.34 -17.90
N ALA A 48 -34.13 11.54 -17.09
CA ALA A 48 -34.06 11.31 -15.64
C ALA A 48 -33.71 9.85 -15.29
N LYS A 49 -34.22 8.87 -16.06
CA LYS A 49 -33.83 7.46 -15.90
C LYS A 49 -32.36 7.24 -16.22
N LEU A 50 -31.86 7.84 -17.30
CA LEU A 50 -30.48 7.70 -17.72
C LEU A 50 -29.52 8.38 -16.72
N GLU A 51 -29.86 9.58 -16.24
CA GLU A 51 -29.12 10.28 -15.19
C GLU A 51 -29.04 9.45 -13.90
N ARG A 52 -30.15 8.82 -13.49
CA ARG A 52 -30.15 7.90 -12.34
C ARG A 52 -29.25 6.70 -12.57
N GLN A 53 -29.31 6.07 -13.75
CA GLN A 53 -28.44 4.94 -14.06
C GLN A 53 -26.95 5.33 -14.03
N TYR A 54 -26.59 6.50 -14.54
CA TYR A 54 -25.23 7.02 -14.43
C TYR A 54 -24.84 7.34 -12.98
N ALA A 55 -25.73 7.97 -12.21
CA ALA A 55 -25.49 8.29 -10.81
C ALA A 55 -25.32 7.03 -9.94
N ASP A 56 -26.15 6.01 -10.17
CA ASP A 56 -26.08 4.73 -9.47
C ASP A 56 -24.81 3.98 -9.87
N GLY A 57 -24.47 3.91 -11.17
CA GLY A 57 -23.21 3.31 -11.63
C GLY A 57 -21.97 4.02 -11.09
N ALA A 58 -21.99 5.35 -10.98
CA ALA A 58 -20.91 6.12 -10.37
C ALA A 58 -20.79 5.85 -8.85
N ARG A 59 -21.92 5.71 -8.14
CA ARG A 59 -21.94 5.34 -6.73
C ARG A 59 -21.39 3.94 -6.50
N ASP A 60 -21.80 2.99 -7.33
CA ASP A 60 -21.32 1.60 -7.25
C ASP A 60 -19.81 1.54 -7.51
N ALA A 61 -19.30 2.27 -8.51
CA ALA A 61 -17.87 2.33 -8.78
C ALA A 61 -17.07 2.92 -7.59
N VAL A 62 -17.58 3.98 -6.97
CA VAL A 62 -16.95 4.59 -5.78
C VAL A 62 -17.00 3.64 -4.58
N GLU A 63 -18.11 2.95 -4.36
CA GLU A 63 -18.23 2.01 -3.24
C GLU A 63 -17.31 0.80 -3.44
N GLN A 64 -17.21 0.27 -4.65
CA GLN A 64 -16.24 -0.78 -5.00
C GLN A 64 -14.80 -0.32 -4.79
N ALA A 65 -14.47 0.91 -5.19
CA ALA A 65 -13.15 1.49 -4.94
C ALA A 65 -12.85 1.60 -3.43
N ARG A 66 -13.83 2.04 -2.63
CA ARG A 66 -13.69 2.14 -1.16
C ARG A 66 -13.54 0.78 -0.49
N ILE A 67 -14.28 -0.23 -0.94
CA ILE A 67 -14.15 -1.60 -0.43
C ILE A 67 -12.74 -2.12 -0.68
N LYS A 68 -12.22 -1.94 -1.90
CA LYS A 68 -10.86 -2.33 -2.27
C LYS A 68 -9.83 -1.58 -1.43
N GLU A 69 -9.94 -0.26 -1.34
CA GLU A 69 -9.04 0.59 -0.54
C GLU A 69 -9.01 0.16 0.94
N ARG A 70 -10.17 -0.13 1.53
CA ARG A 70 -10.26 -0.63 2.91
C ARG A 70 -9.62 -2.00 3.07
N ALA A 71 -9.83 -2.90 2.11
CA ALA A 71 -9.21 -4.22 2.13
C ALA A 71 -7.68 -4.09 2.07
N GLU A 72 -7.12 -3.27 1.17
CA GLU A 72 -5.67 -3.03 1.10
C GLU A 72 -5.13 -2.41 2.39
N THR A 73 -5.83 -1.41 2.92
CA THR A 73 -5.41 -0.74 4.16
C THR A 73 -5.39 -1.73 5.34
N GLN A 74 -6.38 -2.61 5.44
CA GLN A 74 -6.43 -3.64 6.47
C GLN A 74 -5.30 -4.68 6.30
N ARG A 75 -5.02 -5.11 5.06
CA ARG A 75 -3.91 -6.02 4.76
C ARG A 75 -2.56 -5.40 5.14
N ALA A 76 -2.31 -4.18 4.69
CA ALA A 76 -1.09 -3.45 5.01
C ALA A 76 -0.92 -3.26 6.53
N ALA A 77 -2.01 -2.91 7.23
CA ALA A 77 -1.99 -2.76 8.69
C ALA A 77 -1.69 -4.08 9.42
N ALA A 78 -2.25 -5.20 8.96
CA ALA A 78 -1.98 -6.52 9.52
C ALA A 78 -0.50 -6.91 9.36
N LEU A 79 0.05 -6.80 8.14
CA LEU A 79 1.45 -7.10 7.87
C LEU A 79 2.41 -6.19 8.65
N ALA A 80 2.08 -4.91 8.78
CA ALA A 80 2.84 -3.98 9.62
C ALA A 80 2.80 -4.41 11.10
N GLY A 81 1.64 -4.81 11.61
CA GLY A 81 1.49 -5.35 12.96
C GLY A 81 2.38 -6.56 13.21
N ASP A 82 2.35 -7.53 12.30
CA ASP A 82 3.19 -8.73 12.38
C ASP A 82 4.68 -8.39 12.34
N LEU A 83 5.08 -7.46 11.48
CA LEU A 83 6.46 -7.00 11.40
C LEU A 83 6.95 -6.40 12.72
N PHE A 84 6.12 -5.56 13.36
CA PHE A 84 6.46 -4.98 14.65
C PHE A 84 6.58 -6.05 15.73
N ALA A 85 5.69 -7.06 15.73
CA ALA A 85 5.76 -8.17 16.67
C ALA A 85 7.03 -9.02 16.47
N GLU A 86 7.41 -9.33 15.23
CA GLU A 86 8.63 -10.07 14.91
C GLU A 86 9.89 -9.31 15.35
N LYS A 87 9.97 -8.01 15.03
CA LYS A 87 11.09 -7.15 15.47
C LYS A 87 11.18 -7.05 16.99
N ALA A 88 10.05 -6.97 17.68
CA ALA A 88 10.01 -6.97 19.15
C ALA A 88 10.54 -8.31 19.71
N ARG A 89 10.18 -9.44 19.11
CA ARG A 89 10.74 -10.75 19.48
C ARG A 89 12.24 -10.80 19.26
N HIS A 90 12.75 -10.37 18.10
CA HIS A 90 14.19 -10.32 17.83
C HIS A 90 14.94 -9.44 18.84
N ALA A 91 14.33 -8.33 19.27
CA ALA A 91 14.88 -7.47 20.30
C ALA A 91 15.04 -8.21 21.64
N LEU A 92 13.98 -8.87 22.10
CA LEU A 92 13.99 -9.64 23.34
C LEU A 92 15.02 -10.77 23.32
N GLU A 93 15.09 -11.52 22.21
CA GLU A 93 16.08 -12.59 22.02
C GLU A 93 17.51 -12.05 22.04
N SER A 94 17.74 -10.89 21.42
CA SER A 94 19.06 -10.26 21.40
C SER A 94 19.47 -9.76 22.78
N ASP A 95 18.54 -9.20 23.54
CA ASP A 95 18.78 -8.76 24.91
C ASP A 95 19.06 -9.94 25.85
N GLU A 96 18.36 -11.07 25.67
CA GLU A 96 18.63 -12.34 26.35
C GLU A 96 20.06 -12.83 26.08
N LEU A 97 20.48 -12.82 24.81
CA LEU A 97 21.83 -13.22 24.43
C LEU A 97 22.89 -12.28 25.03
N LYS A 98 22.65 -10.96 24.98
CA LYS A 98 23.54 -9.95 25.59
C LYS A 98 23.74 -10.15 27.08
N ARG A 99 22.68 -10.47 27.83
CA ARG A 99 22.78 -10.78 29.26
C ARG A 99 23.69 -11.98 29.54
N ARG A 100 23.76 -12.94 28.63
CA ARG A 100 24.60 -14.14 28.77
C ARG A 100 26.06 -13.90 28.42
N ILE A 101 26.41 -12.84 27.70
CA ILE A 101 27.79 -12.56 27.25
C ILE A 101 28.77 -12.57 28.42
N ALA A 102 28.49 -11.82 29.49
CA ALA A 102 29.38 -11.75 30.65
C ALA A 102 29.63 -13.12 31.31
N SER A 103 28.64 -14.02 31.26
CA SER A 103 28.78 -15.37 31.82
C SER A 103 29.70 -16.27 30.98
N VAL A 104 29.82 -16.02 29.67
CA VAL A 104 30.64 -16.83 28.76
C VAL A 104 32.00 -16.22 28.44
N THR A 105 32.25 -14.97 28.85
CA THR A 105 33.52 -14.26 28.60
C THR A 105 34.35 -14.04 29.86
N SER A 106 33.89 -14.47 31.04
CA SER A 106 34.58 -14.26 32.32
C SER A 106 35.38 -15.48 32.79
N GLN A 107 34.78 -16.68 32.73
CA GLN A 107 35.38 -17.90 33.25
C GLN A 107 35.25 -19.05 32.26
N TYR A 108 36.21 -19.97 32.31
CA TYR A 108 36.17 -21.20 31.52
C TYR A 108 36.46 -22.42 32.39
N ARG A 109 36.05 -23.58 31.88
CA ARG A 109 36.34 -24.87 32.48
C ARG A 109 37.15 -25.69 31.47
N PRO A 110 38.39 -26.09 31.77
CA PRO A 110 39.24 -26.80 30.80
C PRO A 110 38.82 -28.26 30.55
N ALA A 111 38.19 -28.91 31.54
CA ALA A 111 37.67 -30.28 31.42
C ALA A 111 36.38 -30.41 32.26
N PRO A 112 35.42 -31.30 31.93
CA PRO A 112 34.11 -31.37 32.60
C PRO A 112 34.16 -31.39 34.14
N ASP A 113 35.14 -32.08 34.73
CA ASP A 113 35.29 -32.22 36.18
C ASP A 113 36.28 -31.21 36.81
N ALA A 114 36.88 -30.32 36.00
CA ALA A 114 37.83 -29.32 36.49
C ALA A 114 37.12 -28.12 37.14
N PRO A 115 37.76 -27.42 38.11
CA PRO A 115 37.23 -26.16 38.63
C PRO A 115 37.18 -25.08 37.53
N LEU A 116 36.29 -24.09 37.72
CA LEU A 116 36.26 -22.89 36.90
C LEU A 116 37.55 -22.08 37.10
N GLN A 117 38.06 -21.51 36.02
CA GLN A 117 39.26 -20.69 35.98
C GLN A 117 38.95 -19.40 35.21
N ASP A 118 39.64 -18.32 35.54
CA ASP A 118 39.49 -17.04 34.84
C ASP A 118 39.92 -17.20 33.38
N LEU A 119 39.12 -16.64 32.46
CA LEU A 119 39.40 -16.73 31.04
C LEU A 119 40.69 -15.93 30.71
N PRO A 120 41.68 -16.55 30.04
CA PRO A 120 42.89 -15.85 29.62
C PRO A 120 42.55 -14.63 28.76
N ARG A 121 43.34 -13.56 28.92
CA ARG A 121 43.14 -12.33 28.15
C ARG A 121 43.40 -12.58 26.66
N CYS A 122 42.34 -12.53 25.85
CA CYS A 122 42.44 -12.43 24.39
C CYS A 122 42.76 -10.97 24.01
N VAL A 123 43.77 -10.76 23.17
CA VAL A 123 44.17 -9.42 22.71
C VAL A 123 43.79 -9.28 21.24
N PHE A 124 42.93 -8.31 20.94
CA PHE A 124 42.63 -7.90 19.57
C PHE A 124 43.50 -6.69 19.22
N THR A 125 44.23 -6.76 18.11
CA THR A 125 45.12 -5.67 17.72
C THR A 125 44.35 -4.53 17.03
N ALA A 126 44.93 -3.34 16.98
CA ALA A 126 44.34 -2.21 16.25
C ALA A 126 44.13 -2.53 14.77
N GLY A 127 45.03 -3.33 14.17
CA GLY A 127 44.90 -3.82 12.80
C GLY A 127 43.68 -4.73 12.61
N PHE A 128 43.42 -5.64 13.57
CA PHE A 128 42.21 -6.48 13.55
C PHE A 128 40.94 -5.62 13.53
N VAL A 129 40.84 -4.65 14.45
CA VAL A 129 39.67 -3.77 14.57
C VAL A 129 39.52 -2.89 13.33
N ARG A 130 40.62 -2.45 12.72
CA ARG A 130 40.60 -1.67 11.48
C ARG A 130 39.99 -2.45 10.33
N VAL A 131 40.40 -3.71 10.12
CA VAL A 131 39.81 -4.60 9.09
C VAL A 131 38.35 -4.87 9.39
N TRP A 132 38.01 -5.13 10.66
CA TRP A 132 36.64 -5.35 11.11
C TRP A 132 35.72 -4.17 10.77
N ASN A 133 36.14 -2.96 11.15
CA ASN A 133 35.37 -1.74 10.90
C ASN A 133 35.27 -1.41 9.40
N ALA A 134 36.33 -1.69 8.63
CA ALA A 134 36.30 -1.54 7.18
C ALA A 134 35.23 -2.45 6.57
N ALA A 135 35.06 -3.69 7.04
CA ALA A 135 34.03 -4.60 6.56
C ALA A 135 32.60 -4.18 6.97
N ALA A 136 32.43 -3.46 8.09
CA ALA A 136 31.12 -3.06 8.61
C ALA A 136 30.61 -1.72 8.03
N GLY A 137 31.48 -0.88 7.46
CA GLY A 137 31.12 0.44 6.91
C GLY A 137 30.60 0.39 5.46
N ALA A 138 29.88 1.44 5.04
CA ALA A 138 29.46 1.63 3.64
C ALA A 138 30.66 1.85 2.68
N ASP A 139 31.78 2.35 3.19
CA ASP A 139 33.07 2.48 2.48
C ASP A 139 33.83 1.13 2.36
N GLY A 140 33.25 0.06 2.90
CA GLY A 140 33.79 -1.30 2.93
C GLY A 140 33.62 -2.09 1.63
N VAL A 141 32.89 -1.55 0.65
CA VAL A 141 33.00 -2.01 -0.74
C VAL A 141 34.16 -1.23 -1.32
N PRO A 142 35.34 -1.85 -1.54
CA PRO A 142 36.41 -1.15 -2.23
C PRO A 142 35.85 -0.73 -3.58
N ALA A 143 35.88 0.57 -3.88
CA ALA A 143 35.81 1.02 -5.25
C ALA A 143 36.81 0.17 -6.03
N THR A 144 36.34 -0.48 -7.10
CA THR A 144 37.10 -1.40 -7.95
C THR A 144 38.58 -1.02 -8.01
N SER A 145 39.45 -1.96 -7.64
CA SER A 145 40.91 -2.01 -7.84
C SER A 145 41.77 -2.04 -6.56
N ALA A 146 41.75 -3.19 -5.89
CA ALA A 146 43.00 -3.86 -5.53
C ALA A 146 42.82 -5.33 -5.90
N ALA A 147 43.79 -5.93 -6.59
CA ALA A 147 43.75 -7.36 -6.88
C ALA A 147 43.53 -8.13 -5.58
N ALA A 148 42.57 -9.06 -5.57
CA ALA A 148 42.33 -9.95 -4.44
C ALA A 148 43.67 -10.64 -4.09
N GLY A 149 44.27 -10.28 -2.94
CA GLY A 149 45.58 -10.78 -2.50
C GLY A 149 46.68 -9.73 -2.32
N ALA A 150 46.47 -8.45 -2.67
CA ALA A 150 47.43 -7.41 -2.33
C ALA A 150 47.36 -7.07 -0.83
N VAL A 151 48.34 -7.57 -0.06
CA VAL A 151 48.50 -7.21 1.36
C VAL A 151 48.93 -5.75 1.42
N ALA A 152 48.03 -4.86 1.83
CA ALA A 152 48.41 -3.50 2.19
C ALA A 152 49.48 -3.56 3.30
N PRO A 153 50.55 -2.76 3.21
CA PRO A 153 51.62 -2.80 4.21
C PRO A 153 51.04 -2.57 5.60
N ALA A 154 51.39 -3.46 6.53
CA ALA A 154 50.98 -3.35 7.94
C ALA A 154 51.51 -2.03 8.50
N ARG A 155 50.63 -1.23 9.09
CA ARG A 155 51.04 0.00 9.77
C ARG A 155 51.67 -0.37 11.12
N ALA A 156 52.62 0.45 11.58
CA ALA A 156 53.32 0.19 12.83
C ALA A 156 52.38 0.13 14.05
N ASP A 157 51.25 0.84 14.00
CA ASP A 157 50.22 0.83 15.03
C ASP A 157 49.29 -0.39 14.96
N ASP A 158 49.27 -1.15 13.86
CA ASP A 158 48.34 -2.28 13.68
C ASP A 158 48.60 -3.44 14.66
N ALA A 159 49.80 -3.52 15.24
CA ALA A 159 50.16 -4.53 16.25
C ALA A 159 49.83 -4.11 17.69
N LEU A 160 49.43 -2.85 17.91
CA LEU A 160 49.08 -2.36 19.25
C LEU A 160 47.78 -3.00 19.75
N ASP A 161 47.66 -3.17 21.07
CA ASP A 161 46.42 -3.57 21.72
C ASP A 161 45.33 -2.53 21.44
N SER A 162 44.21 -2.96 20.86
CA SER A 162 43.08 -2.07 20.54
C SER A 162 42.23 -1.70 21.75
N GLY A 163 42.36 -2.44 22.86
CA GLY A 163 41.48 -2.32 24.01
C GLY A 163 40.09 -2.97 23.84
N VAL A 164 39.76 -3.46 22.63
CA VAL A 164 38.52 -4.23 22.39
C VAL A 164 38.60 -5.58 23.08
N ARG A 165 37.49 -5.99 23.69
CA ARG A 165 37.38 -7.24 24.44
C ARG A 165 36.47 -8.26 23.75
N GLN A 166 36.50 -9.51 24.21
CA GLN A 166 35.70 -10.61 23.64
C GLN A 166 34.19 -10.36 23.77
N ASP A 167 33.76 -9.73 24.86
CA ASP A 167 32.39 -9.30 25.11
C ASP A 167 31.93 -8.22 24.13
N ASP A 168 32.80 -7.28 23.75
CA ASP A 168 32.48 -6.27 22.72
C ASP A 168 32.23 -6.94 21.35
N ILE A 169 33.08 -7.88 20.95
CA ILE A 169 32.95 -8.62 19.69
C ILE A 169 31.65 -9.44 19.67
N LEU A 170 31.36 -10.15 20.76
CA LEU A 170 30.15 -10.96 20.84
C LEU A 170 28.88 -10.09 20.88
N ALA A 171 28.92 -8.95 21.58
CA ALA A 171 27.82 -7.99 21.61
C ALA A 171 27.54 -7.41 20.22
N HIS A 172 28.60 -7.03 19.49
CA HIS A 172 28.49 -6.58 18.11
C HIS A 172 27.90 -7.66 17.21
N HIS A 173 28.33 -8.93 17.33
CA HIS A 173 27.79 -10.01 16.52
C HIS A 173 26.29 -10.25 16.76
N VAL A 174 25.84 -10.16 18.02
CA VAL A 174 24.42 -10.23 18.38
C VAL A 174 23.64 -9.09 17.73
N ASP A 175 24.16 -7.86 17.80
CA ASP A 175 23.52 -6.69 17.18
C ASP A 175 23.46 -6.77 15.66
N ALA A 176 24.55 -7.18 15.01
CA ALA A 176 24.60 -7.38 13.57
C ALA A 176 23.62 -8.47 13.12
N SER A 177 23.56 -9.59 13.84
CA SER A 177 22.64 -10.69 13.55
C SER A 177 21.18 -10.27 13.70
N ARG A 178 20.85 -9.50 14.74
CA ARG A 178 19.52 -8.91 14.93
C ARG A 178 19.14 -8.03 13.74
N ARG A 179 20.03 -7.11 13.35
CA ARG A 179 19.79 -6.21 12.21
C ARG A 179 19.51 -7.00 10.93
N SER A 180 20.27 -8.05 10.66
CA SER A 180 20.05 -8.92 9.49
C SER A 180 18.67 -9.59 9.53
N ARG A 181 18.27 -10.15 10.67
CA ARG A 181 16.92 -10.74 10.84
C ARG A 181 15.80 -9.73 10.69
N ASP A 182 15.98 -8.51 11.21
CA ASP A 182 15.00 -7.43 11.08
C ASP A 182 14.84 -6.95 9.63
N ILE A 183 15.91 -7.02 8.82
CA ILE A 183 15.86 -6.73 7.37
C ILE A 183 15.16 -7.88 6.65
N GLU A 184 15.49 -9.13 6.96
CA GLU A 184 14.86 -10.31 6.38
C GLU A 184 13.34 -10.33 6.62
N SER A 185 12.90 -10.08 7.86
CA SER A 185 11.47 -9.93 8.18
C SER A 185 10.80 -8.80 7.39
N GLN A 186 11.46 -7.65 7.21
CA GLN A 186 10.92 -6.56 6.40
C GLN A 186 10.74 -6.97 4.94
N LEU A 187 11.74 -7.65 4.37
CA LEU A 187 11.69 -8.12 2.99
C LEU A 187 10.58 -9.14 2.80
N ASN A 188 10.44 -10.10 3.72
CA ASN A 188 9.37 -11.10 3.67
C ASN A 188 7.99 -10.44 3.72
N LYS A 189 7.75 -9.47 4.62
CA LYS A 189 6.45 -8.77 4.69
C LYS A 189 6.18 -7.92 3.45
N LEU A 190 7.21 -7.36 2.82
CA LEU A 190 7.07 -6.65 1.54
C LEU A 190 6.72 -7.62 0.40
N ILE A 191 7.35 -8.80 0.37
CA ILE A 191 7.03 -9.86 -0.59
C ILE A 191 5.58 -10.32 -0.39
N ASP A 192 5.16 -10.60 0.84
CA ASP A 192 3.78 -11.00 1.17
C ASP A 192 2.76 -9.94 0.73
N TYR A 193 3.10 -8.65 0.92
CA TYR A 193 2.26 -7.54 0.45
C TYR A 193 2.14 -7.53 -1.08
N ILE A 194 3.26 -7.62 -1.80
CA ILE A 194 3.29 -7.57 -3.28
C ILE A 194 2.66 -8.83 -3.91
N GLU A 195 2.89 -10.02 -3.36
CA GLU A 195 2.31 -11.27 -3.86
C GLU A 195 0.81 -11.37 -3.53
N GLY A 196 0.39 -10.83 -2.39
CA GLY A 196 -1.02 -10.67 -2.03
C GLY A 196 -1.81 -9.71 -2.92
N GLU A 197 -1.13 -8.79 -3.63
CA GLU A 197 -1.74 -7.93 -4.67
C GLU A 197 -1.99 -8.68 -6.00
N LYS A 198 -1.29 -9.80 -6.26
CA LYS A 198 -1.39 -10.53 -7.54
C LYS A 198 -2.52 -11.56 -7.59
N GLN A 199 -3.17 -11.86 -6.47
CA GLN A 199 -4.29 -12.81 -6.34
C GLN A 199 -5.63 -12.08 -6.32
#